data_AF-A0A0V1LDI1-F1
#
_entry.id   AF-A0A0V1LDI1-F1
#
_cell.length_a   1.000
_cell.length_b   1.000
_cell.length_c   1.000
_cell.angle_alpha   90.00
_cell.angle_beta   90.00
_cell.angle_gamma   90.00
#
_symmetry.space_group_name_H-M   'P 1'
#
loop_
_entity.id
_entity.type
_entity.pdbx_description
1 polymer ?
#
loop_
_entity_poly.entity_id
_entity_poly.type
_entity_poly.pdbx_seq_one_letter_code
_entity_poly.pdbx_strand_id
1 'polypeptide(L)'
;MLSASVMKMIKKSESIREKDNVKKQKLRNKYKRSYTEDIPSSSDDKSPHLRPSSLQSSIVKEETPPLERELPAEPELPGDSELPASQHPKPQQSVSTEVLQKRLSHVTLLESQETKSSLIADPQAAWEWMRKSLVIKSVPLMSIYTPKSDGCCRIVCISDICGKHNQCQIPDGDILIVAGNFTTCGHPEEIKAFNNFLGTLSHQHKVVIAGENELTLDRDWLRHCTNAGALKRRSRSVTTFRDDSLKQTLSKALVNKQISTTQELLTNCIYLEDKGAVINGLRIYGTPWQPFLKHMAFNISDAQLLTEKWLLIPENVDILVTHLPPLGYCDLKRPGVHIGCAELLQIVLDRVQPRFHIFGQASYGYGCSTDGRINFVNACVQDAEGGSLRAAIVLDVKYHNHA
;
A
#
# COMPACT_ATOMS: atom_id res chain seq x y z
N MET A 1 3.65 3.98 26.88
CA MET A 1 3.23 5.39 26.68
C MET A 1 4.44 6.19 26.21
N LEU A 2 4.32 6.95 25.12
CA LEU A 2 5.38 7.88 24.70
C LEU A 2 5.61 8.90 25.82
N SER A 3 6.86 9.33 26.03
CA SER A 3 7.14 10.34 27.05
C SER A 3 6.35 11.62 26.74
N ALA A 4 5.91 12.32 27.79
CA ALA A 4 5.12 13.55 27.65
C ALA A 4 5.81 14.57 26.72
N SER A 5 7.15 14.57 26.69
CA SER A 5 7.97 15.40 25.80
C SER A 5 7.81 15.03 24.31
N VAL A 6 7.70 13.75 23.97
CA VAL A 6 7.50 13.28 22.59
C VAL A 6 6.08 13.59 22.11
N MET A 7 5.07 13.36 22.95
CA MET A 7 3.68 13.75 22.66
C MET A 7 3.54 15.26 22.43
N LYS A 8 4.28 16.08 23.20
CA LYS A 8 4.30 17.54 23.05
C LYS A 8 4.98 17.97 21.75
N MET A 9 5.98 17.22 21.28
CA MET A 9 6.64 17.47 19.99
C MET A 9 5.77 17.07 18.80
N ILE A 10 5.05 15.93 18.89
CA ILE A 10 4.09 15.49 17.85
C ILE A 10 2.96 16.53 17.70
N LYS A 11 2.32 16.93 18.81
CA LYS A 11 1.28 17.98 18.78
C LYS A 11 1.79 19.32 18.25
N LYS A 12 3.04 19.69 18.57
CA LYS A 12 3.68 20.90 18.02
C LYS A 12 3.90 20.78 16.51
N SER A 13 4.23 19.59 16.01
CA SER A 13 4.42 19.33 14.59
C SER A 13 3.10 19.37 13.80
N GLU A 14 2.01 18.85 14.37
CA GLU A 14 0.66 18.93 13.81
C GLU A 14 0.19 20.39 13.73
N SER A 15 0.42 21.17 14.78
CA SER A 15 0.10 22.61 14.81
C SER A 15 0.90 23.42 13.77
N ILE A 16 2.17 23.08 13.53
CA ILE A 16 2.98 23.72 12.48
C ILE A 16 2.44 23.35 11.09
N ARG A 17 2.13 22.08 10.87
CA ARG A 17 1.56 21.57 9.61
C ARG A 17 0.21 22.23 9.29
N GLU A 18 -0.62 22.45 10.30
CA GLU A 18 -1.90 23.14 10.18
C GLU A 18 -1.72 24.63 9.84
N LYS A 19 -0.77 25.32 10.49
CA LYS A 19 -0.43 26.72 10.18
C LYS A 19 0.11 26.89 8.75
N ASP A 20 0.92 25.96 8.28
CA ASP A 20 1.44 25.97 6.90
C ASP A 20 0.33 25.69 5.88
N ASN A 21 -0.62 24.81 6.20
CA ASN A 21 -1.80 24.58 5.36
C ASN A 21 -2.70 25.83 5.29
N VAL A 22 -2.93 26.51 6.41
CA VAL A 22 -3.67 27.79 6.44
C VAL A 22 -2.95 28.87 5.62
N LYS A 23 -1.61 28.95 5.71
CA LYS A 23 -0.80 29.90 4.94
C LYS A 23 -0.85 29.61 3.44
N LYS A 24 -0.79 28.33 3.04
CA LYS A 24 -0.98 27.88 1.65
C LYS A 24 -2.39 28.16 1.14
N GLN A 25 -3.42 27.98 1.96
CA GLN A 25 -4.81 28.30 1.60
C GLN A 25 -5.00 29.82 1.42
N LYS A 26 -4.40 30.65 2.27
CA LYS A 26 -4.39 32.11 2.09
C LYS A 26 -3.66 32.53 0.81
N LEU A 27 -2.53 31.89 0.49
CA LEU A 27 -1.83 32.11 -0.77
C LEU A 27 -2.72 31.72 -1.96
N ARG A 28 -3.38 30.57 -1.91
CA ARG A 28 -4.28 30.07 -2.95
C ARG A 28 -5.48 30.98 -3.18
N ASN A 29 -6.05 31.55 -2.12
CA ASN A 29 -7.12 32.54 -2.21
C ASN A 29 -6.62 33.89 -2.78
N LYS A 30 -5.36 34.26 -2.51
CA LYS A 30 -4.71 35.43 -3.11
C LYS A 30 -4.48 35.26 -4.62
N TYR A 31 -4.03 34.08 -5.06
CA TYR A 31 -3.87 33.75 -6.48
C TYR A 31 -5.19 33.52 -7.22
N LYS A 32 -6.26 33.09 -6.54
CA LYS A 32 -7.61 33.06 -7.12
C LYS A 32 -8.16 34.46 -7.42
N ARG A 33 -7.85 35.45 -6.58
CA ARG A 33 -8.28 36.85 -6.79
C ARG A 33 -7.52 37.55 -7.93
N SER A 34 -6.33 37.07 -8.32
CA SER A 34 -5.55 37.67 -9.41
C SER A 34 -5.91 37.16 -10.81
N TYR A 35 -6.87 36.23 -10.94
CA TYR A 35 -7.32 35.64 -12.20
C TYR A 35 -8.81 35.85 -12.48
N THR A 36 -9.47 36.72 -11.72
CA THR A 36 -10.85 37.13 -11.96
C THR A 36 -10.93 38.64 -11.98
N GLU A 37 -10.39 39.25 -13.02
CA GLU A 37 -10.89 40.53 -13.51
C GLU A 37 -11.34 40.33 -14.97
N ASP A 38 -12.61 40.69 -15.19
CA ASP A 38 -13.31 41.01 -16.42
C ASP A 38 -13.72 39.90 -17.42
N ILE A 39 -14.86 39.25 -17.13
CA ILE A 39 -15.91 38.96 -18.13
C ILE A 39 -17.30 39.09 -17.45
N PRO A 40 -18.23 39.94 -17.95
CA PRO A 40 -19.55 40.13 -17.36
C PRO A 40 -20.64 39.24 -18.01
N SER A 41 -21.49 38.60 -17.20
CA SER A 41 -22.83 38.12 -17.57
C SER A 41 -23.58 37.74 -16.27
N SER A 42 -24.46 38.60 -15.74
CA SER A 42 -25.89 38.75 -16.03
C SER A 42 -26.78 37.59 -15.53
N SER A 43 -27.60 37.93 -14.51
CA SER A 43 -28.97 37.45 -14.19
C SER A 43 -29.16 35.94 -13.95
N ASP A 44 -29.39 35.54 -12.69
CA ASP A 44 -30.71 35.34 -12.04
C ASP A 44 -31.23 33.91 -12.25
N ASP A 45 -31.40 33.13 -11.19
CA ASP A 45 -32.73 32.86 -10.62
C ASP A 45 -32.63 31.96 -9.37
N LYS A 46 -33.74 31.96 -8.62
CA LYS A 46 -33.91 31.70 -7.20
C LYS A 46 -33.90 30.22 -6.77
N SER A 47 -33.50 30.02 -5.52
CA SER A 47 -33.88 28.91 -4.61
C SER A 47 -35.43 28.78 -4.48
N PRO A 48 -36.04 27.71 -3.90
CA PRO A 48 -35.70 27.20 -2.56
C PRO A 48 -35.93 25.70 -2.25
N HIS A 49 -35.29 25.30 -1.14
CA HIS A 49 -35.68 24.36 -0.08
C HIS A 49 -36.92 23.48 -0.24
N LEU A 50 -36.79 22.21 0.15
CA LEU A 50 -37.78 21.45 0.95
C LEU A 50 -37.13 20.21 1.62
N ARG A 51 -37.13 20.19 2.96
CA ARG A 51 -37.25 19.02 3.86
C ARG A 51 -38.64 19.18 4.53
N PRO A 52 -39.35 18.14 5.02
CA PRO A 52 -38.92 17.22 6.11
C PRO A 52 -39.48 15.77 5.99
N SER A 53 -39.01 14.75 6.71
CA SER A 53 -39.54 14.26 8.02
C SER A 53 -39.16 12.75 8.09
N SER A 54 -38.39 12.26 9.07
CA SER A 54 -38.79 11.63 10.36
C SER A 54 -39.88 10.53 10.29
N LEU A 55 -39.50 9.28 10.59
CA LEU A 55 -40.35 8.30 11.27
C LEU A 55 -39.52 7.17 11.93
N GLN A 56 -39.95 6.84 13.15
CA GLN A 56 -39.45 5.91 14.18
C GLN A 56 -39.57 4.43 13.77
N SER A 57 -38.57 3.60 14.09
CA SER A 57 -38.49 2.62 15.21
C SER A 57 -39.32 1.33 15.03
N SER A 58 -38.67 0.17 15.18
CA SER A 58 -39.24 -1.03 15.81
C SER A 58 -38.12 -2.04 16.11
N ILE A 59 -38.18 -2.57 17.33
CA ILE A 59 -37.31 -3.55 17.99
C ILE A 59 -37.99 -4.92 17.85
N VAL A 60 -37.26 -5.98 17.53
CA VAL A 60 -37.57 -7.37 17.98
C VAL A 60 -36.26 -8.14 18.25
N LYS A 61 -36.23 -8.78 19.43
CA LYS A 61 -35.25 -9.69 20.03
C LYS A 61 -35.23 -11.06 19.31
N GLU A 62 -34.07 -11.65 19.03
CA GLU A 62 -33.34 -12.64 19.86
C GLU A 62 -34.08 -13.98 20.04
N GLU A 63 -33.48 -15.09 19.56
CA GLU A 63 -33.25 -16.32 20.34
C GLU A 63 -32.52 -17.39 19.49
N THR A 64 -31.47 -17.97 20.09
CA THR A 64 -30.80 -19.25 19.77
C THR A 64 -31.52 -20.37 20.54
N PRO A 65 -31.39 -21.68 20.17
CA PRO A 65 -30.39 -22.57 20.80
C PRO A 65 -30.04 -23.82 19.90
N PRO A 66 -29.55 -24.98 20.38
CA PRO A 66 -28.11 -25.26 20.54
C PRO A 66 -27.65 -26.68 20.08
N LEU A 67 -26.39 -26.99 20.39
CA LEU A 67 -25.77 -28.31 20.73
C LEU A 67 -25.14 -29.22 19.65
N GLU A 68 -23.82 -29.40 19.83
CA GLU A 68 -23.02 -30.65 19.89
C GLU A 68 -23.02 -31.69 18.75
N ARG A 69 -21.81 -31.97 18.21
CA ARG A 69 -21.09 -33.27 18.28
C ARG A 69 -19.83 -33.24 17.40
N GLU A 70 -18.66 -33.38 18.03
CA GLU A 70 -17.78 -34.57 18.02
C GLU A 70 -16.87 -34.68 16.80
N LEU A 71 -15.57 -34.49 17.07
CA LEU A 71 -14.43 -34.76 16.19
C LEU A 71 -14.14 -36.28 16.14
N PRO A 72 -13.81 -36.84 14.98
CA PRO A 72 -13.06 -38.09 14.90
C PRO A 72 -11.58 -37.85 14.55
N ALA A 73 -10.74 -38.35 15.46
CA ALA A 73 -9.47 -39.08 15.30
C ALA A 73 -8.48 -38.69 14.18
N GLU A 74 -7.26 -38.35 14.62
CA GLU A 74 -6.04 -38.40 13.83
C GLU A 74 -5.70 -39.83 13.38
N PRO A 75 -5.16 -40.04 12.17
CA PRO A 75 -4.42 -41.24 11.83
C PRO A 75 -2.92 -41.08 12.10
N GLU A 76 -2.38 -42.14 12.69
CA GLU A 76 -0.99 -42.38 13.07
C GLU A 76 0.02 -42.30 11.92
N LEU A 77 1.24 -41.89 12.26
CA LEU A 77 2.44 -41.89 11.44
C LEU A 77 2.99 -43.31 11.21
N PRO A 78 3.36 -43.68 9.98
CA PRO A 78 4.51 -44.53 9.71
C PRO A 78 5.72 -43.62 9.38
N GLY A 79 6.88 -43.74 10.03
CA GLY A 79 7.73 -44.92 10.01
C GLY A 79 8.97 -44.57 9.19
N ASP A 80 10.12 -44.52 9.86
CA ASP A 80 11.41 -44.07 9.35
C ASP A 80 11.80 -44.69 8.00
N SER A 81 12.12 -43.84 7.02
CA SER A 81 12.89 -44.23 5.84
C SER A 81 13.96 -43.18 5.54
N GLU A 82 15.18 -43.68 5.38
CA GLU A 82 16.43 -42.94 5.23
C GLU A 82 16.41 -41.99 4.03
N LEU A 83 16.72 -40.71 4.27
CA LEU A 83 16.95 -39.70 3.23
C LEU A 83 18.39 -39.78 2.72
N PRO A 84 18.65 -39.90 1.40
CA PRO A 84 19.99 -39.80 0.85
C PRO A 84 20.47 -38.35 0.73
N ALA A 85 21.79 -38.20 0.72
CA ALA A 85 22.57 -36.99 0.84
C ALA A 85 22.17 -35.81 -0.07
N SER A 86 22.12 -34.64 0.57
CA SER A 86 22.42 -33.28 0.08
C SER A 86 22.93 -33.19 -1.37
N GLN A 87 22.08 -32.69 -2.27
CA GLN A 87 22.49 -32.03 -3.50
C GLN A 87 22.06 -30.56 -3.41
N HIS A 88 23.03 -29.68 -3.21
CA HIS A 88 22.84 -28.23 -3.33
C HIS A 88 22.34 -27.88 -4.75
N PRO A 89 21.22 -27.15 -4.91
CA PRO A 89 20.87 -26.61 -6.20
C PRO A 89 21.89 -25.54 -6.60
N LYS A 90 22.51 -25.73 -7.77
CA LYS A 90 23.42 -24.77 -8.41
C LYS A 90 22.72 -23.42 -8.60
N PRO A 91 23.44 -22.28 -8.47
CA PRO A 91 22.85 -20.96 -8.68
C PRO A 91 22.31 -20.86 -10.11
N GLN A 92 21.03 -20.49 -10.23
CA GLN A 92 20.40 -20.23 -11.51
C GLN A 92 21.16 -19.12 -12.24
N GLN A 93 21.53 -19.41 -13.49
CA GLN A 93 22.23 -18.50 -14.38
C GLN A 93 21.49 -17.17 -14.47
N SER A 94 22.22 -16.09 -14.25
CA SER A 94 21.79 -14.72 -14.49
C SER A 94 21.14 -14.61 -15.87
N VAL A 95 19.87 -14.26 -15.92
CA VAL A 95 19.21 -13.87 -17.16
C VAL A 95 19.97 -12.65 -17.69
N SER A 96 20.69 -12.82 -18.81
CA SER A 96 21.40 -11.74 -19.48
C SER A 96 20.42 -10.59 -19.77
N THR A 97 20.80 -9.38 -19.38
CA THR A 97 20.12 -8.11 -19.65
C THR A 97 19.76 -7.90 -21.13
N GLU A 98 20.39 -8.64 -22.04
CA GLU A 98 20.10 -8.66 -23.48
C GLU A 98 18.73 -9.28 -23.83
N VAL A 99 18.21 -10.20 -23.01
CA VAL A 99 16.88 -10.82 -23.23
C VAL A 99 15.76 -9.80 -22.95
N LEU A 100 15.99 -8.86 -22.03
CA LEU A 100 15.05 -7.79 -21.68
C LEU A 100 15.03 -6.66 -22.72
N GLN A 101 16.18 -6.30 -23.29
CA GLN A 101 16.25 -5.28 -24.34
C GLN A 101 15.51 -5.68 -25.62
N LYS A 102 15.39 -6.99 -25.90
CA LYS A 102 14.83 -7.50 -27.16
C LYS A 102 13.30 -7.60 -27.21
N ARG A 103 12.58 -7.41 -26.09
CA ARG A 103 11.10 -7.53 -26.02
C ARG A 103 10.35 -6.20 -25.81
N LEU A 104 11.05 -5.07 -25.68
CA LEU A 104 10.48 -3.71 -25.55
C LEU A 104 10.14 -3.04 -26.90
N SER A 105 10.02 -3.80 -27.99
CA SER A 105 10.00 -3.27 -29.37
C SER A 105 8.71 -2.54 -29.78
N HIS A 106 7.72 -2.38 -28.90
CA HIS A 106 6.49 -1.62 -29.21
C HIS A 106 6.51 -0.16 -28.76
N VAL A 107 7.58 0.29 -28.11
CA VAL A 107 7.83 1.72 -27.89
C VAL A 107 9.20 2.05 -28.48
N THR A 108 9.20 2.57 -29.70
CA THR A 108 10.39 3.05 -30.41
C THR A 108 11.07 4.13 -29.58
N LEU A 109 12.03 3.74 -28.75
CA LEU A 109 12.80 4.67 -27.95
C LEU A 109 14.10 5.04 -28.66
N LEU A 110 14.00 5.92 -29.65
CA LEU A 110 15.12 6.65 -30.23
C LEU A 110 15.46 7.89 -29.38
N GLU A 111 15.62 7.73 -28.06
CA GLU A 111 16.08 8.78 -27.16
C GLU A 111 17.13 8.21 -26.19
N SER A 112 18.14 9.03 -25.84
CA SER A 112 19.28 8.62 -25.02
C SER A 112 18.85 8.04 -23.66
N GLN A 113 19.64 7.12 -23.11
CA GLN A 113 19.38 6.48 -21.81
C GLN A 113 19.21 7.50 -20.66
N GLU A 114 19.91 8.63 -20.71
CA GLU A 114 19.80 9.71 -19.72
C GLU A 114 18.42 10.40 -19.76
N THR A 115 17.86 10.63 -20.94
CA THR A 115 16.53 11.26 -21.11
C THR A 115 15.42 10.37 -20.54
N LYS A 116 15.49 9.05 -20.80
CA LYS A 116 14.53 8.09 -20.22
C LYS A 116 14.63 8.00 -18.70
N SER A 117 15.86 7.96 -18.17
CA SER A 117 16.09 7.85 -16.73
C SER A 117 15.56 9.09 -15.99
N SER A 118 15.73 10.28 -16.58
CA SER A 118 15.18 11.53 -16.07
C SER A 118 13.64 11.53 -16.07
N LEU A 119 13.01 11.05 -17.15
CA LEU A 119 11.55 10.94 -17.24
C LEU A 119 10.97 9.92 -16.25
N ILE A 120 11.63 8.77 -16.05
CA ILE A 120 11.20 7.73 -15.11
C ILE A 120 11.24 8.22 -13.66
N ALA A 121 12.18 9.12 -13.33
CA ALA A 121 12.34 9.67 -11.99
C ALA A 121 11.29 10.75 -11.62
N ASP A 122 10.62 11.37 -12.60
CA ASP A 122 9.56 12.36 -12.40
C ASP A 122 8.20 11.82 -12.88
N PRO A 123 7.31 11.40 -11.96
CA PRO A 123 5.97 10.91 -12.32
C PRO A 123 5.16 11.86 -13.19
N GLN A 124 5.33 13.18 -13.03
CA GLN A 124 4.56 14.14 -13.79
C GLN A 124 5.02 14.21 -15.24
N ALA A 125 6.33 14.24 -15.46
CA ALA A 125 6.90 14.22 -16.80
C ALA A 125 6.61 12.88 -17.49
N ALA A 126 6.73 11.76 -16.77
CA ALA A 126 6.34 10.45 -17.28
C ALA A 126 4.86 10.39 -17.68
N TRP A 127 3.97 10.97 -16.87
CA TRP A 127 2.53 10.98 -17.18
C TRP A 127 2.24 11.74 -18.48
N GLU A 128 2.82 12.92 -18.66
CA GLU A 128 2.64 13.71 -19.87
C GLU A 128 3.07 12.96 -21.13
N TRP A 129 4.14 12.16 -21.01
CA TRP A 129 4.65 11.31 -22.07
C TRP A 129 3.78 10.08 -22.34
N MET A 130 3.38 9.34 -21.29
CA MET A 130 2.70 8.04 -21.42
C MET A 130 1.19 8.14 -21.67
N ARG A 131 0.52 9.18 -21.15
CA ARG A 131 -0.95 9.22 -21.02
C ARG A 131 -1.73 8.97 -22.31
N LYS A 132 -1.17 9.32 -23.48
CA LYS A 132 -1.83 9.15 -24.78
C LYS A 132 -1.91 7.68 -25.21
N SER A 133 -0.99 6.85 -24.72
CA SER A 133 -0.89 5.43 -25.04
C SER A 133 -1.59 4.53 -24.02
N LEU A 134 -1.98 5.08 -22.87
CA LEU A 134 -2.63 4.32 -21.81
C LEU A 134 -4.14 4.26 -22.03
N VAL A 135 -4.69 3.05 -21.90
CA VAL A 135 -6.14 2.83 -21.84
C VAL A 135 -6.53 2.76 -20.38
N ILE A 136 -7.29 3.73 -19.90
CA ILE A 136 -7.71 3.79 -18.49
C ILE A 136 -9.23 3.86 -18.45
N LYS A 137 -9.85 2.80 -17.93
CA LYS A 137 -11.30 2.70 -17.74
C LYS A 137 -11.59 2.62 -16.25
N SER A 138 -12.49 3.47 -15.77
CA SER A 138 -12.96 3.40 -14.37
C SER A 138 -13.79 2.13 -14.16
N VAL A 139 -13.56 1.45 -13.04
CA VAL A 139 -14.33 0.27 -12.63
C VAL A 139 -15.15 0.63 -11.40
N PRO A 140 -16.49 0.51 -11.46
CA PRO A 140 -17.35 0.76 -10.30
C PRO A 140 -16.99 -0.15 -9.12
N LEU A 141 -17.00 0.41 -7.91
CA LEU A 141 -16.74 -0.36 -6.70
C LEU A 141 -17.96 -1.20 -6.30
N MET A 142 -17.71 -2.42 -5.86
CA MET A 142 -18.71 -3.24 -5.21
C MET A 142 -19.05 -2.67 -3.82
N SER A 143 -20.33 -2.67 -3.46
CA SER A 143 -20.76 -2.34 -2.09
C SER A 143 -20.25 -3.40 -1.11
N ILE A 144 -19.79 -2.97 0.06
CA ILE A 144 -19.38 -3.89 1.14
C ILE A 144 -20.53 -4.76 1.68
N TYR A 145 -21.78 -4.39 1.35
CA TYR A 145 -22.99 -5.14 1.71
C TYR A 145 -23.44 -6.11 0.62
N THR A 146 -22.79 -6.10 -0.56
CA THR A 146 -23.12 -7.05 -1.64
C THR A 146 -22.78 -8.47 -1.17
N PRO A 147 -23.72 -9.44 -1.23
CA PRO A 147 -23.43 -10.84 -0.90
C PRO A 147 -22.26 -11.40 -1.72
N LYS A 148 -21.55 -12.39 -1.17
CA LYS A 148 -20.47 -13.08 -1.90
C LYS A 148 -21.03 -13.83 -3.09
N SER A 149 -20.45 -13.61 -4.26
CA SER A 149 -20.82 -14.34 -5.48
C SER A 149 -20.46 -15.82 -5.34
N ASP A 150 -21.38 -16.71 -5.70
CA ASP A 150 -21.14 -18.15 -5.69
C ASP A 150 -19.95 -18.53 -6.58
N GLY A 151 -19.13 -19.48 -6.11
CA GLY A 151 -17.94 -19.92 -6.85
C GLY A 151 -16.81 -18.88 -6.94
N CYS A 152 -16.85 -17.82 -6.12
CA CYS A 152 -15.79 -16.83 -6.02
C CYS A 152 -15.05 -16.87 -4.68
N CYS A 153 -13.76 -16.57 -4.73
CA CYS A 153 -12.95 -16.12 -3.61
C CYS A 153 -13.14 -14.61 -3.43
N ARG A 154 -13.61 -14.19 -2.26
CA ARG A 154 -13.77 -12.76 -1.92
C ARG A 154 -12.49 -12.20 -1.33
N ILE A 155 -11.98 -11.16 -1.95
CA ILE A 155 -10.77 -10.44 -1.55
C ILE A 155 -11.18 -9.07 -1.04
N VAL A 156 -10.72 -8.72 0.16
CA VAL A 156 -10.95 -7.42 0.81
C VAL A 156 -9.63 -6.68 0.85
N CYS A 157 -9.59 -5.46 0.32
CA CYS A 157 -8.36 -4.70 0.12
C CYS A 157 -8.39 -3.39 0.91
N ILE A 158 -7.33 -3.13 1.67
CA ILE A 158 -7.10 -1.87 2.40
C ILE A 158 -5.62 -1.46 2.35
N SER A 159 -5.34 -0.18 2.53
CA SER A 159 -3.99 0.36 2.75
C SER A 159 -4.05 1.70 3.47
N ASP A 160 -2.92 2.17 3.99
CA ASP A 160 -2.77 3.50 4.60
C ASP A 160 -3.65 3.71 5.84
N ILE A 161 -3.93 2.65 6.58
CA ILE A 161 -4.71 2.71 7.81
C ILE A 161 -4.04 3.63 8.86
N CYS A 162 -2.71 3.70 8.85
CA CYS A 162 -1.90 4.60 9.69
C CYS A 162 -2.29 4.54 11.18
N GLY A 163 -2.38 3.33 11.74
CA GLY A 163 -2.72 3.10 13.15
C GLY A 163 -4.22 3.25 13.51
N LYS A 164 -5.09 3.58 12.55
CA LYS A 164 -6.53 3.78 12.78
C LYS A 164 -7.38 2.53 12.50
N HIS A 165 -6.84 1.33 12.72
CA HIS A 165 -7.49 0.06 12.34
C HIS A 165 -8.88 -0.15 12.97
N ASN A 166 -9.12 0.38 14.18
CA ASN A 166 -10.45 0.35 14.82
C ASN A 166 -11.51 1.21 14.13
N GLN A 167 -11.14 2.03 13.14
CA GLN A 167 -12.05 2.89 12.37
C GLN A 167 -12.32 2.32 10.96
N CYS A 168 -11.64 1.24 10.57
CA CYS A 168 -11.81 0.63 9.26
C CYS A 168 -13.10 -0.18 9.17
N GLN A 169 -13.87 0.04 8.11
CA GLN A 169 -14.98 -0.81 7.76
C GLN A 169 -14.46 -1.96 6.88
N ILE A 170 -14.26 -3.12 7.49
CA ILE A 170 -13.74 -4.33 6.83
C ILE A 170 -14.88 -5.36 6.80
N PRO A 171 -15.53 -5.62 5.66
CA PRO A 171 -16.53 -6.67 5.54
C PRO A 171 -15.88 -8.06 5.60
N ASP A 172 -16.69 -9.10 5.77
CA ASP A 172 -16.21 -10.48 5.66
C ASP A 172 -15.69 -10.80 4.26
N GLY A 173 -14.66 -11.64 4.20
CA GLY A 173 -14.05 -12.13 2.97
C GLY A 173 -13.16 -13.32 3.23
N ASP A 174 -12.73 -13.97 2.15
CA ASP A 174 -11.86 -15.15 2.23
C ASP A 174 -10.39 -14.72 2.46
N ILE A 175 -9.95 -13.65 1.79
CA ILE A 175 -8.60 -13.10 1.89
C ILE A 175 -8.66 -11.59 2.17
N LEU A 176 -8.02 -11.14 3.25
CA LEU A 176 -7.71 -9.72 3.47
C LEU A 176 -6.33 -9.39 2.91
N ILE A 177 -6.21 -8.33 2.11
CA ILE A 177 -4.95 -7.78 1.63
C ILE A 177 -4.75 -6.38 2.20
N VAL A 178 -3.64 -6.18 2.92
CA VAL A 178 -3.20 -4.89 3.45
C VAL A 178 -1.98 -4.42 2.68
N ALA A 179 -2.18 -3.46 1.77
CA ALA A 179 -1.15 -2.95 0.88
C ALA A 179 -0.33 -1.80 1.51
N GLY A 180 0.22 -2.02 2.70
CA GLY A 180 1.16 -1.12 3.37
C GLY A 180 0.56 0.05 4.18
N ASN A 181 1.43 0.74 4.91
CA ASN A 181 1.13 1.87 5.79
C ASN A 181 0.05 1.58 6.84
N PHE A 182 0.17 0.44 7.51
CA PHE A 182 -0.76 0.07 8.58
C PHE A 182 -0.39 0.68 9.93
N THR A 183 0.84 1.16 10.10
CA THR A 183 1.33 1.91 11.27
C THR A 183 1.59 3.39 10.95
N THR A 184 1.89 4.19 11.97
CA THR A 184 2.30 5.59 11.74
C THR A 184 3.81 5.70 11.52
N CYS A 185 4.60 4.85 12.17
CA CYS A 185 6.07 4.91 12.10
C CYS A 185 6.75 3.57 12.32
N GLY A 186 6.01 2.46 12.31
CA GLY A 186 6.56 1.12 12.54
C GLY A 186 7.01 0.89 13.97
N HIS A 187 6.48 1.61 14.96
CA HIS A 187 6.85 1.33 16.35
C HIS A 187 6.38 -0.10 16.74
N PRO A 188 7.18 -0.90 17.49
CA PRO A 188 6.82 -2.29 17.78
C PRO A 188 5.44 -2.49 18.43
N GLU A 189 5.02 -1.55 19.28
CA GLU A 189 3.68 -1.55 19.86
C GLU A 189 2.57 -1.29 18.84
N GLU A 190 2.80 -0.47 17.82
CA GLU A 190 1.83 -0.27 16.73
C GLU A 190 1.69 -1.53 15.89
N ILE A 191 2.82 -2.19 15.59
CA ILE A 191 2.84 -3.46 14.85
C ILE A 191 2.10 -4.54 15.65
N LYS A 192 2.36 -4.65 16.96
CA LYS A 192 1.65 -5.59 17.83
C LYS A 192 0.15 -5.27 17.93
N ALA A 193 -0.22 -4.00 18.07
CA ALA A 193 -1.63 -3.59 18.11
C ALA A 193 -2.35 -3.95 16.80
N PHE A 194 -1.72 -3.66 15.65
CA PHE A 194 -2.24 -4.04 14.35
C PHE A 194 -2.36 -5.56 14.19
N ASN A 195 -1.35 -6.32 14.59
CA ASN A 195 -1.40 -7.79 14.55
C ASN A 195 -2.54 -8.37 15.40
N ASN A 196 -2.76 -7.82 16.59
CA ASN A 196 -3.87 -8.22 17.46
C ASN A 196 -5.21 -7.96 16.78
N PHE A 197 -5.36 -6.78 16.14
CA PHE A 197 -6.55 -6.47 15.35
C PHE A 197 -6.75 -7.45 14.19
N LEU A 198 -5.71 -7.84 13.46
CA LEU A 198 -5.84 -8.87 12.42
C LEU A 198 -6.35 -10.20 12.97
N GLY A 199 -5.96 -10.56 14.20
CA GLY A 199 -6.42 -11.76 14.89
C GLY A 199 -7.92 -11.76 15.22
N THR A 200 -8.58 -10.60 15.26
CA THR A 200 -10.03 -10.52 15.50
C THR A 200 -10.87 -10.67 14.24
N LEU A 201 -10.25 -10.65 13.05
CA LEU A 201 -10.97 -10.70 11.78
C LEU A 201 -11.23 -12.15 11.35
N SER A 202 -12.45 -12.40 10.86
CA SER A 202 -12.99 -13.70 10.39
C SER A 202 -12.28 -14.28 9.16
N HIS A 203 -11.52 -13.46 8.42
CA HIS A 203 -10.89 -13.84 7.16
C HIS A 203 -9.97 -15.04 7.37
N GLN A 204 -10.04 -16.05 6.50
CA GLN A 204 -9.19 -17.23 6.61
C GLN A 204 -7.71 -16.87 6.42
N HIS A 205 -7.43 -15.99 5.46
CA HIS A 205 -6.08 -15.53 5.17
C HIS A 205 -5.99 -14.01 5.25
N LYS A 206 -4.88 -13.53 5.82
CA LYS A 206 -4.53 -12.11 5.84
C LYS A 206 -3.14 -11.96 5.24
N VAL A 207 -3.01 -11.19 4.17
CA VAL A 207 -1.76 -10.91 3.48
C VAL A 207 -1.39 -9.45 3.73
N VAL A 208 -0.15 -9.20 4.13
CA VAL A 208 0.32 -7.86 4.48
C VAL A 208 1.65 -7.61 3.79
N ILE A 209 1.80 -6.44 3.15
CA ILE A 209 3.09 -5.87 2.80
C ILE A 209 3.34 -4.62 3.65
N ALA A 210 4.60 -4.20 3.76
CA ALA A 210 4.95 -2.91 4.34
C ALA A 210 4.70 -1.75 3.36
N GLY A 211 4.56 -0.53 3.90
CA GLY A 211 4.72 0.73 3.18
C GLY A 211 5.85 1.56 3.77
N GLU A 212 5.94 2.84 3.39
CA GLU A 212 7.01 3.72 3.82
C GLU A 212 7.00 4.03 5.33
N ASN A 213 5.86 3.85 6.01
CA ASN A 213 5.72 4.11 7.44
C ASN A 213 6.25 2.98 8.32
N GLU A 214 6.41 1.77 7.79
CA GLU A 214 6.86 0.61 8.58
C GLU A 214 8.39 0.60 8.77
N LEU A 215 8.92 1.66 9.39
CA LEU A 215 10.36 1.94 9.53
C LEU A 215 11.16 0.81 10.19
N THR A 216 10.55 0.03 11.08
CA THR A 216 11.25 -1.08 11.75
C THR A 216 11.25 -2.38 10.97
N LEU A 217 10.40 -2.52 9.94
CA LEU A 217 10.42 -3.66 9.04
C LEU A 217 11.56 -3.53 8.03
N ASP A 218 11.94 -2.29 7.66
CA ASP A 218 13.13 -2.03 6.85
C ASP A 218 14.42 -2.11 7.69
N ARG A 219 15.09 -3.26 7.59
CA ARG A 219 16.34 -3.52 8.31
C ARG A 219 17.47 -2.62 7.87
N ASP A 220 17.54 -2.26 6.60
CA ASP A 220 18.61 -1.43 6.08
C ASP A 220 18.42 0.01 6.55
N TRP A 221 17.18 0.53 6.54
CA TRP A 221 16.87 1.82 7.11
C TRP A 221 17.25 1.90 8.60
N LEU A 222 16.95 0.87 9.40
CA LEU A 222 17.35 0.78 10.80
C LEU A 222 18.88 0.69 10.99
N ARG A 223 19.58 -0.10 10.16
CA ARG A 223 21.03 -0.32 10.24
C ARG A 223 21.86 0.92 9.93
N HIS A 224 21.36 1.82 9.07
CA HIS A 224 22.01 3.10 8.76
C HIS A 224 22.05 4.10 9.95
N CYS A 225 21.95 3.62 11.19
CA CYS A 225 22.40 4.34 12.38
C CYS A 225 23.92 4.53 12.31
N THR A 226 24.37 5.63 11.70
CA THR A 226 25.78 6.00 11.77
C THR A 226 26.13 6.31 13.22
N ASN A 227 27.01 5.48 13.79
CA ASN A 227 27.77 5.64 15.03
C ASN A 227 27.18 6.62 16.07
N ALA A 228 26.61 6.09 17.15
CA ALA A 228 26.19 6.85 18.33
C ALA A 228 27.29 7.77 18.92
N GLY A 229 28.56 7.55 18.59
CA GLY A 229 29.69 8.44 18.91
C GLY A 229 29.80 9.72 18.07
N ALA A 230 29.14 9.80 16.92
CA ALA A 230 29.18 10.95 15.99
C ALA A 230 28.09 12.00 16.24
N LEU A 231 27.17 11.75 17.19
CA LEU A 231 26.25 12.79 17.70
C LEU A 231 26.97 13.83 18.57
N LYS A 232 28.31 13.92 18.50
CA LYS A 232 29.06 15.09 18.94
C LYS A 232 29.24 16.03 17.75
N ARG A 233 28.29 16.98 17.63
CA ARG A 233 28.39 18.22 16.83
C ARG A 233 28.55 18.01 15.31
N ARG A 234 27.45 17.78 14.56
CA ARG A 234 27.22 18.25 13.16
C ARG A 234 26.01 17.55 12.49
N SER A 235 24.80 17.67 13.04
CA SER A 235 23.64 17.47 12.14
C SER A 235 23.58 18.67 11.20
N ARG A 236 23.90 18.46 9.91
CA ARG A 236 24.00 19.53 8.90
C ARG A 236 22.62 20.09 8.50
N SER A 237 21.54 19.40 8.90
CA SER A 237 20.14 19.79 8.67
C SER A 237 19.24 19.39 9.84
N VAL A 238 18.07 20.02 9.94
CA VAL A 238 17.00 19.66 10.89
C VAL A 238 16.39 18.29 10.56
N THR A 239 16.33 17.93 9.28
CA THR A 239 15.73 16.66 8.82
C THR A 239 16.57 15.48 9.30
N THR A 240 17.88 15.51 9.07
CA THR A 240 18.80 14.44 9.51
C THR A 240 18.76 14.23 11.02
N PHE A 241 18.64 15.32 11.80
CA PHE A 241 18.51 15.22 13.25
C PHE A 241 17.23 14.49 13.71
N ARG A 242 16.12 14.70 12.99
CA ARG A 242 14.85 14.02 13.29
C ARG A 242 14.94 12.53 12.99
N ASP A 243 15.52 12.19 11.85
CA ASP A 243 15.70 10.79 11.43
C ASP A 243 16.56 10.03 12.45
N ASP A 244 17.70 10.60 12.86
CA ASP A 244 18.59 9.99 13.86
C ASP A 244 17.89 9.79 15.21
N SER A 245 17.10 10.77 15.64
CA SER A 245 16.32 10.70 16.88
C SER A 245 15.24 9.61 16.82
N LEU A 246 14.55 9.50 15.68
CA LEU A 246 13.52 8.49 15.46
C LEU A 246 14.13 7.09 15.42
N LYS A 247 15.21 6.90 14.65
CA LYS A 247 15.99 5.65 14.60
C LYS A 247 16.47 5.22 15.97
N GLN A 248 17.02 6.14 16.76
CA GLN A 248 17.47 5.84 18.12
C GLN A 248 16.28 5.41 19.02
N THR A 249 15.14 6.08 18.90
CA THR A 249 13.94 5.75 19.68
C THR A 249 13.41 4.36 19.34
N LEU A 250 13.30 4.05 18.05
CA LEU A 250 12.84 2.74 17.56
C LEU A 250 13.83 1.63 17.94
N SER A 251 15.13 1.86 17.75
CA SER A 251 16.17 0.88 18.13
C SER A 251 16.16 0.59 19.63
N LYS A 252 16.02 1.62 20.48
CA LYS A 252 15.86 1.45 21.93
C LYS A 252 14.61 0.64 22.26
N ALA A 253 13.49 0.88 21.57
CA ALA A 253 12.25 0.13 21.79
C ALA A 253 12.42 -1.37 21.47
N LEU A 254 13.13 -1.70 20.38
CA LEU A 254 13.44 -3.09 20.02
C LEU A 254 14.31 -3.77 21.06
N VAL A 255 15.42 -3.14 21.44
CA VAL A 255 16.36 -3.68 22.45
C VAL A 255 15.68 -3.89 23.79
N ASN A 256 14.94 -2.89 24.28
CA ASN A 256 14.26 -2.97 25.58
C ASN A 256 13.22 -4.10 25.64
N LYS A 257 12.63 -4.46 24.49
CA LYS A 257 11.62 -5.52 24.37
C LYS A 257 12.19 -6.84 23.90
N GLN A 258 13.51 -6.92 23.67
CA GLN A 258 14.20 -8.09 23.14
C GLN A 258 13.61 -8.57 21.80
N ILE A 259 13.15 -7.64 20.98
CA ILE A 259 12.57 -7.91 19.66
C ILE A 259 13.69 -7.92 18.64
N SER A 260 13.89 -9.05 17.98
CA SER A 260 14.94 -9.21 16.98
C SER A 260 14.55 -8.50 15.68
N THR A 261 13.30 -8.70 15.26
CA THR A 261 12.73 -8.20 14.02
C THR A 261 11.25 -7.95 14.24
N THR A 262 10.72 -6.80 13.82
CA THR A 262 9.30 -6.54 14.05
C THR A 262 8.38 -7.38 13.17
N GLN A 263 8.93 -8.01 12.13
CA GLN A 263 8.23 -9.03 11.35
C GLN A 263 7.76 -10.20 12.23
N GLU A 264 8.50 -10.57 13.30
CA GLU A 264 8.11 -11.66 14.20
C GLU A 264 6.82 -11.36 15.00
N LEU A 265 6.44 -10.09 15.07
CA LEU A 265 5.21 -9.65 15.74
C LEU A 265 3.97 -9.84 14.87
N LEU A 266 4.12 -10.07 13.56
CA LEU A 266 3.05 -10.23 12.59
C LEU A 266 2.60 -11.71 12.49
N THR A 267 2.14 -12.27 13.60
CA THR A 267 1.77 -13.70 13.70
C THR A 267 0.40 -14.05 13.11
N ASN A 268 -0.50 -13.09 12.94
CA ASN A 268 -1.86 -13.28 12.44
C ASN A 268 -1.99 -13.00 10.93
N CYS A 269 -0.87 -12.94 10.21
CA CYS A 269 -0.86 -12.74 8.78
C CYS A 269 0.33 -13.39 8.08
N ILE A 270 0.22 -13.46 6.76
CA ILE A 270 1.31 -13.80 5.85
C ILE A 270 1.93 -12.47 5.41
N TYR A 271 3.05 -12.11 6.04
CA TYR A 271 3.82 -10.94 5.64
C TYR A 271 4.65 -11.24 4.38
N LEU A 272 4.49 -10.44 3.33
CA LEU A 272 5.21 -10.54 2.06
C LEU A 272 6.17 -9.34 1.89
N GLU A 273 7.41 -9.64 1.51
CA GLU A 273 8.46 -8.68 1.17
C GLU A 273 9.37 -9.39 0.16
N ASP A 274 9.30 -8.95 -1.10
CA ASP A 274 10.00 -9.56 -2.25
C ASP A 274 9.77 -11.08 -2.37
N LYS A 275 8.56 -11.54 -2.06
CA LYS A 275 8.19 -12.96 -2.11
C LYS A 275 6.70 -13.16 -2.41
N GLY A 276 6.35 -14.39 -2.79
CA GLY A 276 4.99 -14.78 -3.08
C GLY A 276 4.45 -15.91 -2.19
N ALA A 277 3.13 -16.07 -2.21
CA ALA A 277 2.39 -17.15 -1.57
C ALA A 277 1.25 -17.61 -2.50
N VAL A 278 0.87 -18.88 -2.41
CA VAL A 278 -0.31 -19.41 -3.09
C VAL A 278 -1.42 -19.59 -2.06
N ILE A 279 -2.53 -18.88 -2.22
CA ILE A 279 -3.65 -18.87 -1.29
C ILE A 279 -4.93 -19.07 -2.10
N ASN A 280 -5.72 -20.08 -1.77
CA ASN A 280 -6.96 -20.40 -2.51
C ASN A 280 -6.74 -20.57 -4.03
N GLY A 281 -5.57 -21.12 -4.42
CA GLY A 281 -5.16 -21.27 -5.83
C GLY A 281 -4.69 -19.99 -6.51
N LEU A 282 -4.68 -18.84 -5.82
CA LEU A 282 -4.22 -17.56 -6.34
C LEU A 282 -2.75 -17.32 -5.95
N ARG A 283 -1.91 -17.02 -6.93
CA ARG A 283 -0.50 -16.64 -6.73
C ARG A 283 -0.43 -15.15 -6.42
N ILE A 284 -0.07 -14.84 -5.17
CA ILE A 284 0.04 -13.48 -4.67
C ILE A 284 1.51 -13.15 -4.47
N TYR A 285 2.00 -12.04 -5.03
CA TYR A 285 3.37 -11.57 -4.82
C TYR A 285 3.36 -10.17 -4.20
N GLY A 286 4.17 -9.94 -3.18
CA GLY A 286 4.19 -8.68 -2.43
C GLY A 286 5.58 -8.03 -2.37
N THR A 287 5.66 -6.72 -2.61
CA THR A 287 6.91 -5.97 -2.49
C THR A 287 6.67 -4.49 -2.07
N PRO A 288 7.47 -3.91 -1.16
CA PRO A 288 7.16 -2.60 -0.53
C PRO A 288 7.87 -1.39 -1.15
N TRP A 289 8.75 -1.56 -2.15
CA TRP A 289 9.70 -0.53 -2.56
C TRP A 289 9.07 0.74 -3.14
N GLN A 290 9.76 1.87 -2.96
CA GLN A 290 9.41 3.15 -3.56
C GLN A 290 10.64 4.06 -3.79
N PRO A 291 10.66 4.94 -4.80
CA PRO A 291 11.81 5.82 -5.04
C PRO A 291 11.68 7.25 -4.48
N PHE A 292 10.48 7.71 -4.11
CA PHE A 292 10.21 9.13 -3.93
C PHE A 292 10.46 9.68 -2.51
N LEU A 293 10.34 8.84 -1.47
CA LEU A 293 10.39 9.25 -0.06
C LEU A 293 11.72 8.84 0.61
N LYS A 294 12.78 9.59 0.30
CA LYS A 294 14.19 9.31 0.68
C LYS A 294 14.47 8.98 2.15
N HIS A 295 13.66 9.53 3.06
CA HIS A 295 13.88 9.41 4.50
C HIS A 295 13.00 8.35 5.17
N MET A 296 12.12 7.71 4.39
CA MET A 296 11.16 6.73 4.88
C MET A 296 11.63 5.30 4.55
N ALA A 297 10.91 4.30 5.06
CA ALA A 297 11.22 2.89 4.81
C ALA A 297 11.09 2.55 3.32
N PHE A 298 11.80 1.50 2.93
CA PHE A 298 11.76 0.87 1.61
C PHE A 298 12.01 1.87 0.48
N ASN A 299 12.84 2.88 0.72
CA ASN A 299 13.25 3.83 -0.30
C ASN A 299 14.47 3.33 -1.07
N ILE A 300 14.36 3.28 -2.40
CA ILE A 300 15.51 3.11 -3.30
C ILE A 300 15.50 4.27 -4.29
N SER A 301 16.36 5.26 -4.05
CA SER A 301 16.52 6.43 -4.94
C SER A 301 17.37 6.12 -6.18
N ASP A 302 18.14 5.03 -6.16
CA ASP A 302 18.94 4.59 -7.29
C ASP A 302 18.05 3.85 -8.29
N ALA A 303 17.97 4.35 -9.52
CA ALA A 303 17.06 3.80 -10.52
C ALA A 303 17.41 2.34 -10.86
N GLN A 304 18.69 1.99 -10.99
CA GLN A 304 19.11 0.65 -11.38
C GLN A 304 18.78 -0.37 -10.28
N LEU A 305 19.09 -0.05 -9.02
CA LEU A 305 18.74 -0.93 -7.90
C LEU A 305 17.22 -1.11 -7.76
N LEU A 306 16.45 -0.06 -8.06
CA LEU A 306 15.00 -0.16 -8.07
C LEU A 306 14.50 -1.06 -9.21
N THR A 307 15.06 -0.92 -10.42
CA THR A 307 14.79 -1.82 -11.55
C THR A 307 15.05 -3.28 -11.16
N GLU A 308 16.18 -3.56 -10.52
CA GLU A 308 16.54 -4.90 -10.05
C GLU A 308 15.46 -5.48 -9.14
N LYS A 309 14.88 -4.69 -8.22
CA LYS A 309 13.76 -5.12 -7.38
C LYS A 309 12.50 -5.44 -8.19
N TRP A 310 12.16 -4.62 -9.17
CA TRP A 310 10.99 -4.88 -10.02
C TRP A 310 11.15 -6.10 -10.92
N LEU A 311 12.38 -6.42 -11.34
CA LEU A 311 12.67 -7.62 -12.11
C LEU A 311 12.52 -8.91 -11.32
N LEU A 312 12.54 -8.86 -9.97
CA LEU A 312 12.27 -10.02 -9.12
C LEU A 312 10.80 -10.48 -9.13
N ILE A 313 9.87 -9.61 -9.57
CA ILE A 313 8.45 -9.96 -9.63
C ILE A 313 8.27 -11.12 -10.64
N PRO A 314 7.64 -12.25 -10.30
CA PRO A 314 7.45 -13.35 -11.26
C PRO A 314 6.38 -13.02 -12.31
N GLU A 315 6.45 -13.63 -13.51
CA GLU A 315 5.47 -13.43 -14.59
C GLU A 315 4.11 -14.06 -14.32
N ASN A 316 4.07 -15.09 -13.50
CA ASN A 316 2.90 -15.93 -13.29
C ASN A 316 2.15 -15.53 -12.00
N VAL A 317 1.99 -14.23 -11.78
CA VAL A 317 1.33 -13.68 -10.58
C VAL A 317 -0.14 -13.37 -10.91
N ASP A 318 -1.06 -13.87 -10.10
CA ASP A 318 -2.48 -13.52 -10.26
C ASP A 318 -2.79 -12.18 -9.58
N ILE A 319 -2.15 -11.92 -8.43
CA ILE A 319 -2.32 -10.70 -7.65
C ILE A 319 -0.94 -10.13 -7.27
N LEU A 320 -0.61 -8.97 -7.84
CA LEU A 320 0.55 -8.20 -7.43
C LEU A 320 0.14 -7.21 -6.34
N VAL A 321 0.89 -7.17 -5.24
CA VAL A 321 0.70 -6.21 -4.15
C VAL A 321 1.95 -5.35 -4.03
N THR A 322 1.80 -4.04 -4.29
CA THR A 322 2.85 -3.04 -4.04
C THR A 322 2.31 -1.95 -3.15
N HIS A 323 3.16 -1.23 -2.41
CA HIS A 323 2.64 -0.04 -1.71
C HIS A 323 2.48 1.13 -2.68
N LEU A 324 3.53 1.38 -3.47
CA LEU A 324 3.56 2.41 -4.50
C LEU A 324 2.63 2.06 -5.68
N PRO A 325 1.79 2.99 -6.16
CA PRO A 325 1.00 2.77 -7.37
C PRO A 325 1.88 2.72 -8.64
N PRO A 326 1.46 1.96 -9.68
CA PRO A 326 1.97 2.16 -11.03
C PRO A 326 1.46 3.50 -11.58
N LEU A 327 2.22 4.13 -12.48
CA LEU A 327 1.86 5.43 -13.04
C LEU A 327 0.49 5.42 -13.75
N GLY A 328 -0.30 6.48 -13.55
CA GLY A 328 -1.53 6.74 -14.31
C GLY A 328 -2.77 5.98 -13.86
N TYR A 329 -2.63 4.85 -13.16
CA TYR A 329 -3.76 4.07 -12.66
C TYR A 329 -3.99 4.34 -11.18
N CYS A 330 -5.06 5.06 -10.87
CA CYS A 330 -5.45 5.34 -9.49
C CYS A 330 -4.30 5.93 -8.63
N ASP A 331 -3.42 6.74 -9.21
CA ASP A 331 -2.15 7.16 -8.60
C ASP A 331 -2.11 8.65 -8.21
N LEU A 332 -3.28 9.30 -8.12
CA LEU A 332 -3.38 10.72 -7.80
C LEU A 332 -3.20 10.97 -6.29
N LYS A 333 -2.21 11.80 -5.93
CA LYS A 333 -2.05 12.29 -4.54
C LYS A 333 -2.89 13.53 -4.25
N ARG A 334 -3.17 14.30 -5.30
CA ARG A 334 -4.08 15.45 -5.33
C ARG A 334 -4.51 15.68 -6.79
N PRO A 335 -5.53 16.50 -7.07
CA PRO A 335 -6.00 16.71 -8.44
C PRO A 335 -4.84 17.10 -9.38
N GLY A 336 -4.65 16.28 -10.42
CA GLY A 336 -3.62 16.47 -11.45
C GLY A 336 -2.18 16.18 -11.02
N VAL A 337 -1.94 15.55 -9.87
CA VAL A 337 -0.58 15.19 -9.42
C VAL A 337 -0.47 13.69 -9.26
N HIS A 338 0.28 13.10 -10.18
CA HIS A 338 0.63 11.69 -10.21
C HIS A 338 1.79 11.40 -9.27
N ILE A 339 1.74 10.25 -8.61
CA ILE A 339 2.84 9.73 -7.78
C ILE A 339 3.23 8.30 -8.14
N GLY A 340 2.65 7.73 -9.20
CA GLY A 340 2.96 6.37 -9.59
C GLY A 340 4.31 6.21 -10.29
N CYS A 341 4.85 5.00 -10.26
CA CYS A 341 6.12 4.68 -10.89
C CYS A 341 5.91 4.23 -12.35
N ALA A 342 6.60 4.91 -13.27
CA ALA A 342 6.55 4.61 -14.71
C ALA A 342 7.17 3.24 -15.05
N GLU A 343 8.27 2.90 -14.38
CA GLU A 343 8.97 1.64 -14.59
C GLU A 343 8.17 0.44 -14.06
N LEU A 344 7.58 0.58 -12.87
CA LEU A 344 6.66 -0.42 -12.33
C LEU A 344 5.49 -0.65 -13.30
N LEU A 345 4.94 0.43 -13.88
CA LEU A 345 3.89 0.31 -14.88
C LEU A 345 4.36 -0.48 -16.12
N GLN A 346 5.52 -0.16 -16.69
CA GLN A 346 6.05 -0.89 -17.84
C GLN A 346 6.21 -2.39 -17.54
N ILE A 347 6.79 -2.74 -16.39
CA ILE A 347 6.98 -4.14 -16.00
C ILE A 347 5.64 -4.86 -15.83
N VAL A 348 4.65 -4.18 -15.27
CA VAL A 348 3.31 -4.73 -15.09
C VAL A 348 2.59 -4.93 -16.43
N LEU A 349 2.69 -3.98 -17.36
CA LEU A 349 2.03 -4.07 -18.67
C LEU A 349 2.72 -5.06 -19.61
N ASP A 350 4.05 -5.09 -19.64
CA ASP A 350 4.79 -5.84 -20.67
C ASP A 350 5.15 -7.26 -20.24
N ARG A 351 5.30 -7.51 -18.94
CA ARG A 351 5.89 -8.75 -18.42
C ARG A 351 4.99 -9.48 -17.41
N VAL A 352 4.62 -8.81 -16.31
CA VAL A 352 3.96 -9.49 -15.18
C VAL A 352 2.48 -9.74 -15.46
N GLN A 353 1.78 -8.75 -16.01
CA GLN A 353 0.38 -8.84 -16.45
C GLN A 353 -0.56 -9.55 -15.44
N PRO A 354 -0.57 -9.14 -14.16
CA PRO A 354 -1.40 -9.79 -13.15
C PRO A 354 -2.88 -9.51 -13.41
N ARG A 355 -3.77 -10.34 -12.86
CA ARG A 355 -5.23 -10.07 -12.95
C ARG A 355 -5.60 -8.85 -12.11
N PHE A 356 -4.94 -8.71 -10.96
CA PHE A 356 -5.09 -7.57 -10.06
C PHE A 356 -3.72 -7.03 -9.64
N HIS A 357 -3.58 -5.71 -9.68
CA HIS A 357 -2.48 -5.00 -9.03
C HIS A 357 -3.06 -4.12 -7.93
N ILE A 358 -2.82 -4.50 -6.67
CA ILE A 358 -3.39 -3.88 -5.48
C ILE A 358 -2.30 -3.04 -4.80
N PHE A 359 -2.63 -1.78 -4.50
CA PHE A 359 -1.69 -0.82 -3.93
C PHE A 359 -2.38 0.27 -3.12
N GLY A 360 -1.60 1.25 -2.63
CA GLY A 360 -2.08 2.31 -1.75
C GLY A 360 -1.51 3.69 -2.09
N GLN A 361 -1.16 4.43 -1.03
CA GLN A 361 -0.41 5.70 -0.98
C GLN A 361 -1.09 6.94 -1.57
N ALA A 362 -1.82 6.79 -2.68
CA ALA A 362 -2.43 7.87 -3.43
C ALA A 362 -3.87 8.12 -2.97
N SER A 363 -4.05 9.01 -1.99
CA SER A 363 -5.36 9.24 -1.36
C SER A 363 -6.44 9.82 -2.30
N TYR A 364 -6.10 10.57 -3.35
CA TYR A 364 -7.10 10.97 -4.34
C TYR A 364 -7.40 9.85 -5.37
N GLY A 365 -6.59 8.80 -5.39
CA GLY A 365 -6.68 7.70 -6.33
C GLY A 365 -7.49 6.49 -5.86
N TYR A 366 -8.00 6.48 -4.61
CA TYR A 366 -8.82 5.37 -4.10
C TYR A 366 -9.90 4.96 -5.10
N GLY A 367 -9.95 3.67 -5.39
CA GLY A 367 -10.87 3.11 -6.36
C GLY A 367 -10.23 2.03 -7.22
N CYS A 368 -10.90 1.73 -8.33
CA CYS A 368 -10.47 0.70 -9.26
C CYS A 368 -10.49 1.25 -10.70
N SER A 369 -9.47 0.89 -11.48
CA SER A 369 -9.38 1.16 -12.91
C SER A 369 -8.80 -0.03 -13.65
N THR A 370 -8.98 -0.08 -14.97
CA THR A 370 -8.49 -1.19 -15.80
C THR A 370 -8.04 -0.71 -17.17
N ASP A 371 -7.07 -1.41 -17.75
CA ASP A 371 -6.70 -1.32 -19.16
C ASP A 371 -7.51 -2.27 -20.06
N GLY A 372 -8.43 -3.04 -19.48
CA GLY A 372 -9.19 -4.11 -20.13
C GLY A 372 -8.64 -5.51 -19.85
N ARG A 373 -7.45 -5.62 -19.26
CA ARG A 373 -6.79 -6.88 -18.90
C ARG A 373 -6.44 -6.95 -17.41
N ILE A 374 -5.75 -5.93 -16.91
CA ILE A 374 -5.29 -5.80 -15.53
C ILE A 374 -6.27 -4.89 -14.79
N ASN A 375 -6.60 -5.26 -13.55
CA ASN A 375 -7.39 -4.42 -12.65
C ASN A 375 -6.46 -3.77 -11.64
N PHE A 376 -6.36 -2.46 -11.69
CA PHE A 376 -5.54 -1.64 -10.81
C PHE A 376 -6.40 -1.11 -9.66
N VAL A 377 -6.05 -1.49 -8.43
CA VAL A 377 -6.86 -1.28 -7.24
C VAL A 377 -6.06 -0.46 -6.24
N ASN A 378 -6.44 0.80 -6.06
CA ASN A 378 -5.91 1.61 -4.98
C ASN A 378 -6.81 1.52 -3.76
N ALA A 379 -6.31 0.84 -2.74
CA ALA A 379 -6.99 0.55 -1.49
C ALA A 379 -6.75 1.59 -0.37
N CYS A 380 -6.28 2.81 -0.71
CA CYS A 380 -5.96 3.85 0.26
C CYS A 380 -7.20 4.36 1.00
N VAL A 381 -7.41 3.86 2.23
CA VAL A 381 -8.62 4.19 2.99
C VAL A 381 -8.59 5.59 3.59
N GLN A 382 -7.42 6.25 3.68
CA GLN A 382 -7.36 7.65 4.15
C GLN A 382 -8.06 8.55 3.15
N ASP A 383 -9.05 9.28 3.61
CA ASP A 383 -9.59 10.38 2.85
C ASP A 383 -8.55 11.50 2.72
N ALA A 384 -8.38 11.99 1.50
CA ALA A 384 -7.42 13.04 1.19
C ALA A 384 -7.79 14.39 1.82
N GLU A 385 -9.08 14.58 2.14
CA GLU A 385 -9.61 15.79 2.77
C GLU A 385 -9.65 15.69 4.31
N GLY A 386 -9.18 14.58 4.87
CA GLY A 386 -9.10 14.37 6.32
C GLY A 386 -10.41 13.92 6.96
N GLY A 387 -11.37 13.44 6.17
CA GLY A 387 -12.61 12.83 6.63
C GLY A 387 -12.44 11.45 7.26
N SER A 388 -13.57 10.75 7.42
CA SER A 388 -13.59 9.37 7.90
C SER A 388 -12.87 8.44 6.92
N LEU A 389 -12.37 7.31 7.42
CA LEU A 389 -11.79 6.30 6.55
C LEU A 389 -12.83 5.79 5.55
N ARG A 390 -12.42 5.65 4.30
CA ARG A 390 -13.21 5.00 3.26
C ARG A 390 -13.32 3.51 3.56
N ALA A 391 -14.37 2.88 3.04
CA ALA A 391 -14.58 1.46 3.17
C ALA A 391 -13.47 0.66 2.48
N ALA A 392 -13.30 -0.60 2.86
CA ALA A 392 -12.45 -1.52 2.12
C ALA A 392 -12.98 -1.74 0.69
N ILE A 393 -12.09 -2.00 -0.26
CA ILE A 393 -12.47 -2.41 -1.62
C ILE A 393 -12.67 -3.92 -1.64
N VAL A 394 -13.82 -4.37 -2.15
CA VAL A 394 -14.20 -5.78 -2.23
C VAL A 394 -14.13 -6.25 -3.68
N LEU A 395 -13.49 -7.40 -3.91
CA LEU A 395 -13.33 -8.04 -5.20
C LEU A 395 -13.77 -9.51 -5.10
N ASP A 396 -14.65 -9.95 -6.00
CA ASP A 396 -15.00 -11.37 -6.12
C ASP A 396 -14.24 -11.98 -7.30
N VAL A 397 -13.36 -12.94 -7.00
CA VAL A 397 -12.49 -13.59 -7.98
C VAL A 397 -12.95 -15.02 -8.16
N LYS A 398 -13.41 -15.39 -9.36
CA LYS A 398 -13.79 -16.78 -9.66
C LYS A 398 -12.64 -17.75 -9.37
N TYR A 399 -12.95 -18.83 -8.65
CA TYR A 399 -12.03 -19.96 -8.54
C TYR A 399 -11.70 -20.46 -9.95
N HIS A 400 -10.45 -20.86 -10.17
CA HIS A 400 -10.11 -21.57 -11.39
C HIS A 400 -10.78 -22.94 -11.29
N ASN A 401 -11.63 -23.27 -12.27
CA ASN A 401 -12.03 -24.65 -12.49
C ASN A 401 -10.75 -25.38 -12.91
N HIS A 402 -10.05 -26.00 -11.95
CA HIS A 402 -9.14 -27.08 -12.28
C HIS A 402 -10.04 -28.26 -12.69
N ALA A 403 -10.36 -28.30 -13.98
CA ALA A 403 -10.89 -29.48 -14.66
C ALA A 403 -9.72 -30.32 -15.15
#